data_AF-A0A3L6R152-F1
#
_entry.id   AF-A0A3L6R152-F1
#
_cell.length_a   1.000
_cell.length_b   1.000
_cell.length_c   1.000
_cell.angle_alpha   90.00
_cell.angle_beta   90.00
_cell.angle_gamma   90.00
#
_symmetry.space_group_name_H-M   'P 1'
#
loop_
_entity.id
_entity.type
_entity.pdbx_description
1 polymer ?
#
loop_
_entity_poly.entity_id
_entity_poly.type
_entity_poly.pdbx_seq_one_letter_code
_entity_poly.pdbx_strand_id
1 'polypeptide(L)'
;MEHSRLAFALDSPPLAIIAAAKIAGVSLTIDPSLAPGSVPTLYLGSGDFIHGINTILRYIARVATVPSFYGQDAIQATHVDQWLEYAPVILSGSEFEAACSFLDGFLASRTFLVGYSISIADIVVWSNIAGTGQRWESLRRSKKYQNLIRWFNSIAVDYAGMLDEVAAAYVGKRGIGKSPAPNLQEKLQDLKMDTSGPEIDLPGAKVGEVCVRFAPEPSGYLHIGHAKAGLLN
;
A
#
# COMPACT_ATOMS: atom_id res chain seq x y z
N MET A 1 -1.53 -14.52 24.72
CA MET A 1 -1.86 -13.87 23.44
C MET A 1 -0.60 -13.88 22.62
N GLU A 2 -0.54 -14.67 21.56
CA GLU A 2 0.64 -14.72 20.70
C GLU A 2 0.74 -13.42 19.91
N HIS A 3 1.82 -12.67 20.14
CA HIS A 3 2.06 -11.41 19.46
C HIS A 3 2.55 -11.70 18.03
N SER A 4 1.72 -11.40 17.04
CA SER A 4 2.13 -11.50 15.63
C SER A 4 2.70 -10.15 15.16
N ARG A 5 3.80 -10.17 14.42
CA ARG A 5 4.47 -8.97 13.89
C ARG A 5 4.38 -8.93 12.38
N LEU A 6 3.83 -7.85 11.82
CA LEU A 6 3.76 -7.61 10.38
C LEU A 6 4.89 -6.68 9.94
N ALA A 7 5.88 -7.24 9.24
CA ALA A 7 6.97 -6.49 8.65
C ALA A 7 6.69 -6.13 7.18
N PHE A 8 6.94 -4.88 6.79
CA PHE A 8 6.78 -4.40 5.42
C PHE A 8 7.68 -3.18 5.15
N ALA A 9 7.79 -2.77 3.90
CA ALA A 9 8.55 -1.59 3.54
C ALA A 9 7.72 -0.32 3.73
N LEU A 10 8.29 0.70 4.41
CA LEU A 10 7.59 1.94 4.76
C LEU A 10 6.97 2.67 3.54
N ASP A 11 7.57 2.52 2.36
CA ASP A 11 7.11 3.09 1.10
C ASP A 11 6.00 2.27 0.42
N SER A 12 5.62 1.12 0.94
CA SER A 12 4.57 0.26 0.39
C SER A 12 3.78 -0.45 1.50
N PRO A 13 3.05 0.32 2.35
CA PRO A 13 2.26 -0.25 3.43
C PRO A 13 1.15 -1.16 2.88
N PRO A 14 1.03 -2.41 3.35
CA PRO A 14 0.03 -3.36 2.86
C PRO A 14 -1.34 -3.07 3.48
N LEU A 15 -2.04 -2.05 2.96
CA LEU A 15 -3.32 -1.56 3.49
C LEU A 15 -4.34 -2.67 3.72
N ALA A 16 -4.45 -3.60 2.77
CA ALA A 16 -5.39 -4.72 2.85
C ALA A 16 -5.12 -5.62 4.06
N ILE A 17 -3.85 -5.92 4.37
CA ILE A 17 -3.49 -6.75 5.54
C ILE A 17 -3.86 -6.03 6.83
N ILE A 18 -3.49 -4.74 6.93
CA ILE A 18 -3.72 -3.95 8.14
C ILE A 18 -5.23 -3.77 8.39
N ALA A 19 -5.99 -3.48 7.34
CA ALA A 19 -7.45 -3.38 7.40
C ALA A 19 -8.11 -4.71 7.77
N ALA A 20 -7.70 -5.81 7.14
CA ALA A 20 -8.23 -7.15 7.43
C ALA A 20 -7.94 -7.56 8.87
N ALA A 21 -6.75 -7.30 9.39
CA ALA A 21 -6.39 -7.62 10.76
C ALA A 21 -7.24 -6.84 11.78
N LYS A 22 -7.44 -5.53 11.56
CA LYS A 22 -8.31 -4.71 12.41
C LYS A 22 -9.75 -5.21 12.42
N ILE A 23 -10.32 -5.46 11.25
CA ILE A 23 -11.70 -5.96 11.11
C ILE A 23 -11.83 -7.37 11.74
N ALA A 24 -10.81 -8.21 11.60
CA ALA A 24 -10.79 -9.55 12.19
C ALA A 24 -10.52 -9.57 13.70
N GLY A 25 -10.20 -8.43 14.32
CA GLY A 25 -9.76 -8.37 15.72
C GLY A 25 -8.40 -9.03 15.98
N VAL A 26 -7.59 -9.23 14.94
CA VAL A 26 -6.25 -9.83 15.04
C VAL A 26 -5.25 -8.75 15.45
N SER A 27 -4.64 -8.93 16.62
CA SER A 27 -3.62 -8.01 17.13
C SER A 27 -2.31 -8.18 16.37
N LEU A 28 -1.89 -7.14 15.65
CA LEU A 28 -0.62 -7.10 14.92
C LEU A 28 0.28 -5.98 15.43
N THR A 29 1.55 -6.29 15.69
CA THR A 29 2.61 -5.31 15.84
C THR A 29 3.11 -4.90 14.45
N ILE A 30 3.05 -3.61 14.13
CA ILE A 30 3.46 -3.05 12.84
C ILE A 30 4.96 -2.79 12.83
N ASP A 31 5.66 -3.30 11.82
CA ASP A 31 7.10 -3.16 11.65
C ASP A 31 7.45 -2.65 10.23
N PRO A 32 7.56 -1.34 10.01
CA PRO A 32 7.82 -0.77 8.70
C PRO A 32 9.32 -0.72 8.34
N SER A 33 10.13 -1.70 8.78
CA SER A 33 11.59 -1.66 8.66
C SER A 33 12.17 -2.37 7.42
N LEU A 34 11.34 -3.01 6.57
CA LEU A 34 11.88 -3.74 5.42
C LEU A 34 12.37 -2.79 4.33
N ALA A 35 13.34 -3.25 3.55
CA ALA A 35 13.85 -2.48 2.41
C ALA A 35 12.76 -2.29 1.32
N PRO A 36 12.78 -1.20 0.55
CA PRO A 36 11.87 -0.99 -0.58
C PRO A 36 11.79 -2.21 -1.51
N GLY A 37 10.58 -2.57 -1.94
CA GLY A 37 10.34 -3.74 -2.78
C GLY A 37 10.32 -5.08 -2.05
N SER A 38 10.57 -5.11 -0.73
CA SER A 38 10.46 -6.33 0.08
C SER A 38 9.01 -6.81 0.14
N VAL A 39 8.84 -8.14 0.12
CA VAL A 39 7.53 -8.76 0.28
C VAL A 39 7.06 -8.64 1.74
N PRO A 40 5.82 -8.18 2.00
CA PRO A 40 5.26 -8.17 3.36
C PRO A 40 5.33 -9.54 4.02
N THR A 41 5.73 -9.56 5.29
CA THR A 41 6.00 -10.78 6.05
C THR A 41 5.32 -10.73 7.40
N LEU A 42 4.50 -11.73 7.70
CA LEU A 42 3.90 -11.92 9.01
C LEU A 42 4.73 -12.92 9.80
N TYR A 43 5.28 -12.51 10.94
CA TYR A 43 5.95 -13.37 11.91
C TYR A 43 4.96 -13.76 13.01
N LEU A 44 4.84 -15.04 13.30
CA LEU A 44 3.94 -15.61 14.30
C LEU A 44 4.68 -15.85 15.63
N GLY A 45 3.93 -15.92 16.73
CA GLY A 45 4.49 -16.21 18.05
C GLY A 45 5.14 -17.59 18.15
N SER A 46 4.78 -18.53 17.28
CA SER A 46 5.37 -19.87 17.16
C SER A 46 6.80 -19.87 16.61
N GLY A 47 7.24 -18.76 16.00
CA GLY A 47 8.49 -18.69 15.23
C GLY A 47 8.28 -18.93 13.72
N ASP A 48 7.09 -19.33 13.30
CA ASP A 48 6.75 -19.44 11.87
C ASP A 48 6.58 -18.07 11.22
N PHE A 49 6.66 -18.04 9.89
CA PHE A 49 6.45 -16.82 9.11
C PHE A 49 5.66 -17.10 7.82
N ILE A 50 4.92 -16.08 7.36
CA ILE A 50 4.11 -16.11 6.15
C ILE A 50 4.47 -14.91 5.29
N HIS A 51 4.84 -15.16 4.04
CA HIS A 51 5.21 -14.11 3.08
C HIS A 51 4.13 -13.90 2.03
N GLY A 52 3.86 -12.65 1.69
CA GLY A 52 2.99 -12.25 0.58
C GLY A 52 1.64 -11.72 1.04
N ILE A 53 1.08 -10.79 0.26
CA ILE A 53 -0.18 -10.13 0.62
C ILE A 53 -1.32 -11.14 0.67
N ASN A 54 -1.51 -11.92 -0.39
CA ASN A 54 -2.64 -12.83 -0.50
C ASN A 54 -2.54 -13.97 0.54
N THR A 55 -1.37 -14.57 0.71
CA THR A 55 -1.13 -15.63 1.71
C THR A 55 -1.37 -15.15 3.15
N ILE A 56 -0.91 -13.95 3.50
CA ILE A 56 -1.18 -13.35 4.82
C ILE A 56 -2.68 -13.07 4.99
N LEU A 57 -3.36 -12.54 3.98
CA LEU A 57 -4.81 -12.32 4.02
C LEU A 57 -5.59 -13.64 4.23
N ARG A 58 -5.19 -14.72 3.55
CA ARG A 58 -5.76 -16.06 3.76
C ARG A 58 -5.55 -16.55 5.18
N TYR A 59 -4.36 -16.34 5.75
CA TYR A 59 -4.08 -16.71 7.13
C TYR A 59 -4.98 -15.94 8.09
N ILE A 60 -5.03 -14.61 7.97
CA ILE A 60 -5.90 -13.75 8.78
C ILE A 60 -7.35 -14.22 8.69
N ALA A 61 -7.83 -14.54 7.49
CA ALA A 61 -9.20 -14.99 7.28
C ALA A 61 -9.52 -16.32 7.98
N ARG A 62 -8.54 -17.24 8.05
CA ARG A 62 -8.68 -18.55 8.70
C ARG A 62 -8.64 -18.48 10.23
N VAL A 63 -7.94 -17.49 10.78
CA VAL A 63 -7.86 -17.29 12.25
C VAL A 63 -8.84 -16.25 12.77
N ALA A 64 -9.53 -15.53 11.88
CA ALA A 64 -10.50 -14.51 12.23
C ALA A 64 -11.72 -15.12 12.94
N THR A 65 -12.29 -14.33 13.85
CA THR A 65 -13.58 -14.66 14.50
C THR A 65 -14.78 -14.18 13.67
N VAL A 66 -14.53 -13.42 12.61
CA VAL A 66 -15.56 -12.88 11.70
C VAL A 66 -16.17 -14.04 10.90
N PRO A 67 -17.50 -14.28 11.00
CA PRO A 67 -18.15 -15.34 10.25
C PRO A 67 -17.98 -15.16 8.75
N SER A 68 -17.71 -16.26 8.03
CA SER A 68 -17.66 -16.29 6.56
C SER A 68 -16.59 -15.40 5.93
N PHE A 69 -15.57 -14.97 6.67
CA PHE A 69 -14.57 -14.02 6.18
C PHE A 69 -13.72 -14.56 5.01
N TYR A 70 -13.66 -15.90 4.89
CA TYR A 70 -13.09 -16.64 3.77
C TYR A 70 -14.13 -17.43 2.95
N GLY A 71 -15.41 -17.03 3.02
CA GLY A 71 -16.54 -17.78 2.45
C GLY A 71 -17.11 -18.86 3.38
N GLN A 72 -18.33 -19.33 3.09
CA GLN A 72 -19.02 -20.37 3.88
C GLN A 72 -18.84 -21.79 3.33
N ASP A 73 -18.48 -21.90 2.06
CA ASP A 73 -18.33 -23.15 1.33
C ASP A 73 -17.12 -23.08 0.38
N ALA A 74 -16.77 -24.20 -0.24
CA ALA A 74 -15.61 -24.28 -1.13
C ALA A 74 -15.73 -23.35 -2.36
N ILE A 75 -16.95 -23.11 -2.85
CA ILE A 75 -17.20 -22.24 -4.00
C ILE A 75 -16.94 -20.78 -3.60
N GLN A 76 -17.49 -20.33 -2.47
CA GLN A 76 -17.27 -18.99 -1.95
C GLN A 76 -15.80 -18.75 -1.60
N ALA A 77 -15.12 -19.72 -0.99
CA ALA A 77 -13.67 -19.64 -0.74
C ALA A 77 -12.88 -19.47 -2.05
N THR A 78 -13.27 -20.18 -3.11
CA THR A 78 -12.65 -20.05 -4.43
C THR A 78 -12.93 -18.69 -5.07
N HIS A 79 -14.14 -18.15 -4.91
CA HIS A 79 -14.44 -16.77 -5.37
C HIS A 79 -13.63 -15.73 -4.60
N VAL A 80 -13.40 -15.94 -3.30
CA VAL A 80 -12.48 -15.09 -2.52
C VAL A 80 -11.07 -15.14 -3.12
N ASP A 81 -10.58 -16.34 -3.44
CA ASP A 81 -9.28 -16.52 -4.10
C ASP A 81 -9.20 -15.81 -5.45
N GLN A 82 -10.25 -15.92 -6.27
CA GLN A 82 -10.35 -15.21 -7.54
C GLN A 82 -10.24 -13.69 -7.37
N TRP A 83 -10.89 -13.12 -6.35
CA TRP A 83 -10.77 -11.68 -6.07
C TRP A 83 -9.38 -11.28 -5.58
N LEU A 84 -8.71 -12.12 -4.77
CA LEU A 84 -7.33 -11.89 -4.36
C LEU A 84 -6.37 -11.90 -5.56
N GLU A 85 -6.61 -12.74 -6.56
CA GLU A 85 -5.83 -12.76 -7.82
C GLU A 85 -6.11 -11.55 -8.71
N TYR A 86 -7.36 -11.07 -8.75
CA TYR A 86 -7.75 -9.91 -9.54
C TYR A 86 -7.32 -8.57 -8.93
N ALA A 87 -7.35 -8.44 -7.60
CA ALA A 87 -7.17 -7.16 -6.91
C ALA A 87 -5.90 -6.35 -7.29
N PRO A 88 -4.75 -6.95 -7.63
CA PRO A 88 -3.57 -6.21 -8.10
C PRO A 88 -3.83 -5.36 -9.36
N VAL A 89 -4.79 -5.73 -10.21
CA VAL A 89 -5.19 -4.95 -11.41
C VAL A 89 -5.61 -3.53 -11.05
N ILE A 90 -6.22 -3.33 -9.87
CA ILE A 90 -6.67 -2.02 -9.38
C ILE A 90 -5.46 -1.09 -9.12
N LEU A 91 -4.31 -1.65 -8.76
CA LEU A 91 -3.10 -0.87 -8.49
C LEU A 91 -2.40 -0.44 -9.79
N SER A 92 -2.76 -1.03 -10.93
CA SER A 92 -2.23 -0.66 -12.23
C SER A 92 -2.84 0.67 -12.71
N GLY A 93 -1.98 1.66 -12.94
CA GLY A 93 -2.41 3.00 -13.37
C GLY A 93 -3.24 3.00 -14.66
N SER A 94 -2.84 2.19 -15.65
CA SER A 94 -3.52 2.08 -16.95
C SER A 94 -4.83 1.31 -16.88
N GLU A 95 -4.96 0.34 -15.97
CA GLU A 95 -6.12 -0.57 -15.92
C GLU A 95 -7.17 -0.14 -14.89
N PHE A 96 -6.84 0.77 -13.97
CA PHE A 96 -7.72 1.17 -12.87
C PHE A 96 -9.13 1.59 -13.29
N GLU A 97 -9.31 2.37 -14.36
CA GLU A 97 -10.65 2.77 -14.78
C GLU A 97 -11.45 1.61 -15.40
N ALA A 98 -10.77 0.72 -16.14
CA ALA A 98 -11.40 -0.51 -16.63
C ALA A 98 -11.81 -1.41 -15.46
N ALA A 99 -10.97 -1.49 -14.42
CA ALA A 99 -11.27 -2.22 -13.20
C ALA A 99 -12.46 -1.62 -12.44
N CYS A 100 -12.53 -0.29 -12.31
CA CYS A 100 -13.68 0.40 -11.72
C CYS A 100 -14.97 0.14 -12.52
N SER A 101 -14.90 0.16 -13.85
CA SER A 101 -16.04 -0.14 -14.72
C SER A 101 -16.53 -1.58 -14.56
N PHE A 102 -15.60 -2.54 -14.51
CA PHE A 102 -15.93 -3.95 -14.27
C PHE A 102 -16.58 -4.15 -12.88
N LEU A 103 -15.98 -3.59 -11.84
CA LEU A 103 -16.50 -3.69 -10.47
C LEU A 103 -17.88 -3.04 -10.34
N ASP A 104 -18.12 -1.88 -10.97
CA ASP A 104 -19.42 -1.22 -10.95
C ASP A 104 -20.52 -2.10 -11.54
N GLY A 105 -20.26 -2.72 -12.70
CA GLY A 105 -21.17 -3.68 -13.32
C GLY A 105 -21.38 -4.93 -12.46
N PHE A 106 -20.32 -5.47 -11.85
CA PHE A 106 -20.40 -6.63 -10.97
C PHE A 106 -21.25 -6.35 -9.71
N LEU A 107 -21.11 -5.15 -9.16
CA LEU A 107 -21.80 -4.69 -7.95
C LEU A 107 -23.23 -4.19 -8.21
N ALA A 108 -23.69 -4.11 -9.46
CA ALA A 108 -25.05 -3.68 -9.79
C ALA A 108 -26.13 -4.48 -9.04
N SER A 109 -25.92 -5.79 -8.86
CA SER A 109 -26.85 -6.72 -8.17
C SER A 109 -26.29 -7.33 -6.88
N ARG A 110 -25.19 -6.78 -6.34
CA ARG A 110 -24.48 -7.37 -5.20
C ARG A 110 -24.15 -6.34 -4.12
N THR A 111 -24.33 -6.74 -2.86
CA THR A 111 -23.95 -5.95 -1.69
C THR A 111 -22.50 -6.19 -1.28
N PHE A 112 -21.99 -7.41 -1.47
CA PHE A 112 -20.60 -7.81 -1.20
C PHE A 112 -20.04 -8.55 -2.41
N LEU A 113 -18.71 -8.64 -2.50
CA LEU A 113 -18.05 -9.31 -3.63
C LEU A 113 -18.24 -10.82 -3.62
N VAL A 114 -18.37 -11.42 -2.44
CA VAL A 114 -18.62 -12.86 -2.27
C VAL A 114 -19.72 -13.09 -1.24
N GLY A 115 -20.70 -13.91 -1.59
CA GLY A 115 -21.80 -14.27 -0.68
C GLY A 115 -22.66 -13.07 -0.29
N TYR A 116 -23.04 -13.03 0.99
CA TYR A 116 -23.96 -12.03 1.56
C TYR A 116 -23.40 -11.36 2.83
N SER A 117 -22.10 -11.42 3.05
CA SER A 117 -21.41 -10.84 4.20
C SER A 117 -20.04 -10.30 3.78
N ILE A 118 -19.43 -9.45 4.60
CA ILE A 118 -18.06 -8.99 4.38
C ILE A 118 -17.11 -10.20 4.24
N SER A 119 -16.16 -10.10 3.32
CA SER A 119 -15.10 -11.09 3.15
C SER A 119 -13.76 -10.38 2.93
N ILE A 120 -12.66 -11.13 2.97
CA ILE A 120 -11.36 -10.55 2.60
C ILE A 120 -11.31 -10.08 1.13
N ALA A 121 -12.20 -10.58 0.26
CA ALA A 121 -12.34 -10.08 -1.11
C ALA A 121 -12.76 -8.61 -1.09
N ASP A 122 -13.75 -8.26 -0.26
CA ASP A 122 -14.21 -6.89 -0.12
C ASP A 122 -13.09 -5.98 0.42
N ILE A 123 -12.36 -6.45 1.42
CA ILE A 123 -11.29 -5.68 2.06
C ILE A 123 -10.11 -5.43 1.12
N VAL A 124 -9.67 -6.43 0.37
CA VAL A 124 -8.53 -6.25 -0.56
C VAL A 124 -8.90 -5.28 -1.68
N VAL A 125 -10.10 -5.39 -2.25
CA VAL A 125 -10.57 -4.49 -3.30
C VAL A 125 -10.76 -3.08 -2.74
N TRP A 126 -11.38 -2.95 -1.56
CA TRP A 126 -11.64 -1.65 -0.94
C TRP A 126 -10.33 -0.94 -0.62
N SER A 127 -9.36 -1.66 -0.04
CA SER A 127 -8.06 -1.12 0.34
C SER A 127 -7.22 -0.71 -0.86
N ASN A 128 -7.25 -1.48 -1.95
CA ASN A 128 -6.54 -1.13 -3.18
C ASN A 128 -7.15 0.12 -3.84
N ILE A 129 -8.49 0.23 -3.87
CA ILE A 129 -9.16 1.43 -4.37
C ILE A 129 -8.83 2.65 -3.50
N ALA A 130 -8.96 2.54 -2.18
CA ALA A 130 -8.63 3.60 -1.24
C ALA A 130 -7.16 4.04 -1.37
N GLY A 131 -6.25 3.09 -1.56
CA GLY A 131 -4.82 3.32 -1.75
C GLY A 131 -4.46 4.12 -3.01
N THR A 132 -5.36 4.21 -4.00
CA THR A 132 -5.15 5.10 -5.16
C THR A 132 -5.38 6.59 -4.85
N GLY A 133 -5.83 6.91 -3.63
CA GLY A 133 -5.87 8.25 -3.06
C GLY A 133 -6.74 9.23 -3.86
N GLN A 134 -6.16 10.36 -4.28
CA GLN A 134 -6.89 11.45 -4.95
C GLN A 134 -7.58 11.02 -6.25
N ARG A 135 -7.02 10.01 -6.94
CA ARG A 135 -7.63 9.46 -8.15
C ARG A 135 -8.99 8.85 -7.84
N TRP A 136 -9.06 8.00 -6.80
CA TRP A 136 -10.33 7.46 -6.34
C TRP A 136 -11.24 8.55 -5.80
N GLU A 137 -10.75 9.48 -4.98
CA GLU A 137 -11.58 10.55 -4.42
C GLU A 137 -12.26 11.44 -5.49
N SER A 138 -11.59 11.72 -6.61
CA SER A 138 -12.23 12.39 -7.75
C SER A 138 -13.36 11.56 -8.37
N LEU A 139 -13.14 10.27 -8.59
CA LEU A 139 -14.17 9.37 -9.14
C LEU A 139 -15.33 9.16 -8.17
N ARG A 140 -15.03 9.08 -6.87
CA ARG A 140 -16.00 8.88 -5.78
C ARG A 140 -16.99 10.04 -5.68
N ARG A 141 -16.56 11.26 -6.01
CA ARG A 141 -17.41 12.46 -6.09
C ARG A 141 -18.15 12.60 -7.42
N SER A 142 -17.82 11.77 -8.41
CA SER A 142 -18.46 11.76 -9.72
C SER A 142 -19.73 10.90 -9.74
N LYS A 143 -20.46 10.94 -10.87
CA LYS A 143 -21.62 10.07 -11.11
C LYS A 143 -21.29 8.80 -11.92
N LYS A 144 -20.01 8.51 -12.17
CA LYS A 144 -19.59 7.48 -13.15
C LYS A 144 -19.82 6.04 -12.68
N TYR A 145 -19.47 5.72 -11.43
CA TYR A 145 -19.50 4.35 -10.90
C TYR A 145 -20.41 4.25 -9.66
N GLN A 146 -21.72 4.45 -9.84
CA GLN A 146 -22.66 4.58 -8.73
C GLN A 146 -22.73 3.32 -7.84
N ASN A 147 -22.66 2.12 -8.42
CA ASN A 147 -22.72 0.87 -7.67
C ASN A 147 -21.45 0.63 -6.87
N LEU A 148 -20.30 0.92 -7.49
CA LEU A 148 -19.00 0.85 -6.81
C LEU A 148 -18.90 1.88 -5.68
N ILE A 149 -19.35 3.12 -5.91
CA ILE A 149 -19.36 4.18 -4.89
C ILE A 149 -20.28 3.79 -3.74
N ARG A 150 -21.48 3.27 -4.02
CA ARG A 150 -22.41 2.76 -3.00
C ARG A 150 -21.75 1.68 -2.14
N TRP A 151 -21.18 0.66 -2.77
CA TRP A 151 -20.48 -0.43 -2.07
C TRP A 151 -19.31 0.09 -1.22
N PHE A 152 -18.45 0.93 -1.80
CA PHE A 152 -17.28 1.49 -1.12
C PHE A 152 -17.67 2.31 0.11
N ASN A 153 -18.73 3.13 -0.02
CA ASN A 153 -19.25 3.95 1.07
C ASN A 153 -19.91 3.11 2.16
N SER A 154 -20.65 2.04 1.80
CA SER A 154 -21.26 1.13 2.77
C SER A 154 -20.19 0.51 3.67
N ILE A 155 -19.13 -0.07 3.07
CA ILE A 155 -18.03 -0.66 3.83
C ILE A 155 -17.32 0.38 4.70
N ALA A 156 -17.09 1.59 4.16
CA ALA A 156 -16.45 2.66 4.93
C ALA A 156 -17.27 3.08 6.16
N VAL A 157 -18.60 3.05 6.07
CA VAL A 157 -19.51 3.37 7.17
C VAL A 157 -19.61 2.22 8.17
N ASP A 158 -19.80 0.99 7.69
CA ASP A 158 -19.99 -0.19 8.55
C ASP A 158 -18.73 -0.53 9.37
N TYR A 159 -17.54 -0.21 8.84
CA TYR A 159 -16.24 -0.42 9.49
C TYR A 159 -15.51 0.90 9.79
N ALA A 160 -16.29 1.97 10.02
CA ALA A 160 -15.77 3.27 10.43
C ALA A 160 -14.92 3.14 11.70
N GLY A 161 -13.97 4.06 11.88
CA GLY A 161 -12.94 3.98 12.93
C GLY A 161 -11.81 3.02 12.57
N MET A 162 -12.09 1.73 12.33
CA MET A 162 -11.05 0.76 11.94
C MET A 162 -10.40 1.13 10.61
N LEU A 163 -11.21 1.39 9.58
CA LEU A 163 -10.72 1.77 8.26
C LEU A 163 -10.21 3.21 8.22
N ASP A 164 -10.81 4.11 9.00
CA ASP A 164 -10.39 5.52 9.07
C ASP A 164 -8.98 5.66 9.67
N GLU A 165 -8.65 4.87 10.70
CA GLU A 165 -7.30 4.82 11.26
C GLU A 165 -6.26 4.37 10.22
N VAL A 166 -6.58 3.36 9.41
CA VAL A 166 -5.70 2.88 8.34
C VAL A 166 -5.55 3.94 7.25
N ALA A 167 -6.65 4.56 6.84
CA ALA A 167 -6.63 5.61 5.83
C ALA A 167 -5.85 6.85 6.30
N ALA A 168 -6.06 7.29 7.54
CA ALA A 168 -5.35 8.42 8.13
C ALA A 168 -3.84 8.16 8.24
N ALA A 169 -3.44 6.93 8.59
CA ALA A 169 -2.04 6.56 8.72
C ALA A 169 -1.31 6.43 7.38
N TYR A 170 -1.99 5.98 6.31
CA TYR A 170 -1.29 5.52 5.10
C TYR A 170 -1.83 6.03 3.76
N VAL A 171 -3.07 6.53 3.68
CA VAL A 171 -3.69 7.01 2.43
C VAL A 171 -3.52 8.53 2.25
N GLY A 172 -3.29 9.27 3.35
CA GLY A 172 -3.01 10.70 3.33
C GLY A 172 -1.55 11.04 3.05
N LYS A 173 -1.32 11.79 1.95
CA LYS A 173 -0.02 12.37 1.49
C LYS A 173 0.89 11.46 0.65
N ARG A 174 0.41 10.99 -0.50
CA ARG A 174 1.29 10.66 -1.64
C ARG A 174 0.96 11.51 -2.86
N GLY A 175 1.55 12.70 -2.88
CA GLY A 175 2.11 13.21 -4.13
C GLY A 175 3.39 12.44 -4.43
N ILE A 176 3.70 12.27 -5.70
CA ILE A 176 4.95 11.65 -6.17
C ILE A 176 6.13 12.33 -5.45
N GLY A 177 6.88 11.57 -4.66
CA GLY A 177 8.11 12.02 -3.99
C GLY A 177 7.91 12.86 -2.73
N LYS A 178 7.97 12.18 -1.57
CA LYS A 178 8.44 12.62 -0.23
C LYS A 178 7.53 12.05 0.87
N SER A 179 8.07 11.09 1.60
CA SER A 179 7.45 10.43 2.75
C SER A 179 7.25 11.42 3.92
N PRO A 180 6.13 11.36 4.64
CA PRO A 180 6.07 11.77 6.03
C PRO A 180 6.12 10.54 6.95
N ALA A 181 7.11 10.50 7.84
CA ALA A 181 7.10 9.60 8.98
C ALA A 181 6.05 10.05 10.02
N PRO A 182 5.44 9.15 10.80
CA PRO A 182 4.69 9.53 11.99
C PRO A 182 5.65 9.94 13.12
N ASN A 183 5.35 11.08 13.75
CA ASN A 183 6.11 11.65 14.86
C ASN A 183 6.07 10.76 16.11
N LEU A 184 7.24 10.32 16.57
CA LEU A 184 7.51 9.94 17.96
C LEU A 184 8.71 10.76 18.42
N GLN A 185 8.45 11.92 19.02
CA GLN A 185 9.45 12.68 19.75
C GLN A 185 9.41 12.26 21.22
N GLU A 186 10.50 11.71 21.74
CA GLU A 186 11.28 12.39 22.77
C GLU A 186 12.60 11.67 23.11
N LYS A 187 13.62 12.49 23.36
CA LYS A 187 15.01 12.23 23.76
C LYS A 187 15.97 11.65 22.71
N LEU A 188 16.61 12.57 21.98
CA LEU A 188 18.02 12.93 22.21
C LEU A 188 18.30 14.28 21.51
N GLN A 189 18.50 15.32 22.32
CA GLN A 189 19.16 16.55 21.90
C GLN A 189 20.63 16.21 21.64
N ASP A 190 21.13 16.45 20.43
CA ASP A 190 22.08 17.54 20.09
C ASP A 190 22.71 17.22 18.72
N LEU A 191 23.18 18.26 18.02
CA LEU A 191 23.82 18.30 16.68
C LEU A 191 22.95 18.88 15.56
N LYS A 192 23.11 20.21 15.38
CA LYS A 192 22.99 20.87 14.09
C LYS A 192 23.94 20.22 13.08
N MET A 193 23.46 19.87 11.88
CA MET A 193 24.34 19.68 10.73
C MET A 193 23.65 20.03 9.41
N ASP A 194 24.47 20.62 8.55
CA ASP A 194 24.19 21.32 7.30
C ASP A 194 23.46 20.53 6.21
N THR A 195 22.77 21.31 5.37
CA THR A 195 22.34 20.92 4.04
C THR A 195 23.54 20.80 3.09
N SER A 196 24.09 19.60 2.93
CA SER A 196 24.88 19.22 1.75
C SER A 196 24.76 17.72 1.52
N GLY A 197 24.58 17.32 0.26
CA GLY A 197 24.54 15.91 -0.14
C GLY A 197 25.89 15.23 0.08
N PRO A 198 25.99 13.90 -0.15
CA PRO A 198 27.24 13.18 0.03
C PRO A 198 28.31 13.75 -0.90
N GLU A 199 29.29 14.43 -0.31
CA GLU A 199 30.45 14.98 -1.00
C GLU A 199 31.39 13.82 -1.31
N ILE A 200 31.48 13.47 -2.59
CA ILE A 200 32.40 12.45 -3.10
C ILE A 200 33.78 13.11 -3.17
N ASP A 201 34.71 12.65 -2.34
CA ASP A 201 36.08 13.14 -2.34
C ASP A 201 36.78 12.70 -3.64
N LEU A 202 37.27 13.68 -4.42
CA LEU A 202 37.96 13.48 -5.69
C LEU A 202 39.47 13.62 -5.46
N PRO A 203 40.21 12.52 -5.21
CA PRO A 203 41.63 12.59 -4.90
C PRO A 203 42.41 13.17 -6.09
N GLY A 204 43.07 14.33 -5.86
CA GLY A 204 43.89 15.02 -6.86
C GLY A 204 43.21 16.17 -7.61
N ALA A 205 41.95 16.50 -7.29
CA ALA A 205 41.26 17.65 -7.89
C ALA A 205 41.90 18.98 -7.44
N LYS A 206 42.21 19.86 -8.40
CA LYS A 206 42.66 21.24 -8.14
C LYS A 206 41.49 22.20 -8.33
N VAL A 207 41.37 23.16 -7.41
CA VAL A 207 40.31 24.18 -7.44
C VAL A 207 40.38 24.97 -8.75
N GLY A 208 39.29 25.01 -9.51
CA GLY A 208 39.17 25.74 -10.77
C GLY A 208 39.51 24.94 -12.04
N GLU A 209 39.99 23.70 -11.92
CA GLU A 209 40.27 22.83 -13.08
C GLU A 209 39.18 21.78 -13.34
N VAL A 210 38.20 21.65 -12.43
CA VAL A 210 37.08 20.72 -12.57
C VAL A 210 35.84 21.48 -13.02
N CYS A 211 35.58 21.45 -14.33
CA CYS A 211 34.35 21.95 -14.93
C CYS A 211 33.45 20.78 -15.33
N VAL A 212 32.21 20.78 -14.86
CA VAL A 212 31.19 19.85 -15.37
C VAL A 212 30.58 20.47 -16.63
N ARG A 213 30.54 19.73 -17.74
CA ARG A 213 29.92 20.22 -18.99
C ARG A 213 28.39 20.41 -18.88
N PHE A 214 27.78 19.80 -17.86
CA PHE A 214 26.35 19.87 -17.58
C PHE A 214 26.14 20.14 -16.09
N ALA A 215 25.19 20.98 -15.73
CA ALA A 215 24.87 21.23 -14.33
C ALA A 215 24.42 19.91 -13.66
N PRO A 216 24.94 19.56 -12.47
CA PRO A 216 24.49 18.36 -11.76
C PRO A 216 23.01 18.50 -11.41
N GLU A 217 22.28 17.39 -11.54
CA GLU A 217 20.90 17.33 -11.04
C GLU A 217 20.86 17.39 -9.51
N PRO A 218 19.73 17.77 -8.89
CA PRO A 218 19.59 17.83 -7.43
C PRO A 218 19.89 16.50 -6.71
N SER A 219 19.93 15.38 -7.43
CA SER A 219 20.24 14.04 -6.93
C SER A 219 21.73 13.70 -6.93
N GLY A 220 22.59 14.49 -7.60
CA GLY A 220 24.02 14.23 -7.72
C GLY A 220 24.43 13.10 -8.67
N TYR A 221 23.48 12.42 -9.34
CA TYR A 221 23.76 11.33 -10.27
C TYR A 221 23.53 11.73 -11.73
N LEU A 222 24.28 11.07 -12.63
CA LEU A 222 24.14 11.25 -14.08
C LEU A 222 22.84 10.57 -14.56
N HIS A 223 21.84 11.35 -14.98
CA HIS A 223 20.63 10.77 -15.57
C HIS A 223 20.87 10.27 -17.00
N ILE A 224 19.99 9.40 -17.50
CA ILE A 224 20.15 8.69 -18.78
C ILE A 224 20.26 9.63 -20.00
N GLY A 225 19.71 10.84 -19.89
CA GLY A 225 19.81 11.91 -20.88
C GLY A 225 21.22 12.50 -20.98
N HIS A 226 21.93 12.69 -19.86
CA HIS A 226 23.34 13.06 -19.87
C HIS A 226 24.22 11.94 -20.45
N ALA A 227 23.94 10.67 -20.11
CA ALA A 227 24.66 9.53 -20.70
C ALA A 227 24.47 9.46 -22.23
N LYS A 228 23.26 9.79 -22.71
CA LYS A 228 22.94 9.82 -24.15
C LYS A 228 23.64 10.97 -24.87
N ALA A 229 23.79 12.14 -24.24
CA ALA A 229 24.51 13.28 -24.81
C ALA A 229 26.04 13.04 -24.93
N GLY A 230 26.62 12.23 -24.03
CA GLY A 230 28.02 11.82 -24.11
C GLY A 230 28.33 10.78 -25.19
N LEU A 231 27.33 9.98 -25.61
CA LEU A 231 27.44 8.99 -26.68
C LEU A 231 27.20 9.55 -28.10
N LEU A 232 26.68 10.78 -28.19
CA LEU A 232 26.31 11.43 -29.45
C LEU A 232 27.32 12.49 -29.91
N ASN A 233 28.52 12.54 -29.32
CA ASN A 233 29.64 13.39 -29.75
C ASN A 233 30.90 12.57 -29.99
#